data_AF-A0AAD7MBD3-F1
#
_entry.id   AF-A0AAD7MBD3-F1
#
_cell.length_a   1.000
_cell.length_b   1.000
_cell.length_c   1.000
_cell.angle_alpha   90.00
_cell.angle_beta   90.00
_cell.angle_gamma   90.00
#
_symmetry.space_group_name_H-M   'P 1'
#
loop_
_entity.id
_entity.type
_entity.pdbx_description
1 polymer ?
#
loop_
_entity_poly.entity_id
_entity_poly.type
_entity_poly.pdbx_seq_one_letter_code
_entity_poly.pdbx_strand_id
1 'polypeptide(L)' 'LKKYRPTSYTRQLRRFPKRNRFISAHIFSVTGVRRTAKQVGSRLQQMRDT' A
#
# COMPACT_ATOMS: atom_id res chain seq x y z
N LEU A 1 -8.39 2.88 -0.68
CA LEU A 1 -8.39 1.40 -0.84
C LEU A 1 -9.41 0.87 -1.86
N LYS A 2 -10.49 1.59 -2.19
CA LYS A 2 -11.52 1.15 -3.17
C LYS A 2 -11.02 0.95 -4.62
N LYS A 3 -9.83 1.46 -4.97
CA LYS A 3 -9.31 1.51 -6.35
C LYS A 3 -8.36 0.37 -6.75
N TYR A 4 -7.99 -0.53 -5.82
CA TYR A 4 -7.05 -1.61 -6.12
C TYR A 4 -7.77 -2.97 -6.25
N ARG A 5 -7.67 -3.61 -7.41
CA ARG A 5 -8.09 -5.00 -7.65
C ARG A 5 -6.87 -5.84 -8.07
N PRO A 6 -6.40 -6.78 -7.23
CA PRO A 6 -5.36 -7.73 -7.63
C PRO A 6 -5.95 -8.80 -8.57
N THR A 7 -5.22 -9.14 -9.64
CA THR A 7 -5.63 -10.13 -10.66
C THR A 7 -5.56 -11.58 -10.16
N SER A 8 -4.82 -11.85 -9.07
CA SER A 8 -4.69 -13.18 -8.45
C SER A 8 -5.13 -13.13 -6.98
N TYR A 9 -6.43 -13.27 -6.76
CA TYR A 9 -7.02 -13.36 -5.42
C TYR A 9 -7.24 -14.84 -5.06
N THR A 10 -6.21 -15.52 -4.56
CA THR A 10 -6.44 -16.73 -3.79
C THR A 10 -7.05 -16.30 -2.46
N ARG A 11 -8.35 -16.58 -2.29
CA ARG A 11 -9.20 -16.13 -1.17
C ARG A 11 -8.64 -16.51 0.23
N GLN A 12 -7.62 -17.37 0.30
CA GLN A 12 -6.97 -17.84 1.52
C GLN A 12 -5.85 -16.94 2.06
N LEU A 13 -5.26 -16.06 1.24
CA LEU A 13 -4.21 -15.15 1.69
C LEU A 13 -4.75 -13.71 1.61
N ARG A 14 -5.09 -13.12 2.76
CA ARG A 14 -5.51 -11.70 2.93
C ARG A 14 -4.41 -10.69 2.56
N ARG A 15 -3.48 -11.06 1.67
CA ARG A 15 -2.35 -10.28 1.22
C ARG A 15 -2.74 -9.53 -0.04
N PHE A 16 -2.38 -8.25 -0.10
CA PHE A 16 -2.51 -7.44 -1.31
C PHE A 16 -1.12 -7.25 -1.92
N PRO A 17 -0.73 -8.05 -2.92
CA PRO A 17 0.59 -7.92 -3.56
C PRO A 17 0.79 -6.49 -4.06
N LYS A 18 2.01 -5.95 -3.92
CA LYS A 18 2.35 -4.59 -4.40
C LYS A 18 1.48 -3.45 -3.82
N ARG A 19 0.68 -3.67 -2.76
CA ARG A 19 -0.12 -2.63 -2.08
C ARG A 19 0.71 -1.39 -1.74
N ASN A 20 1.88 -1.57 -1.14
CA ASN A 20 2.68 -0.45 -0.69
C ASN A 20 3.28 0.34 -1.86
N ARG A 21 3.58 -0.33 -2.98
CA ARG A 21 4.00 0.33 -4.23
C ARG A 21 2.88 1.19 -4.80
N PHE A 22 1.65 0.67 -4.81
CA PHE A 22 0.48 1.41 -5.25
C PHE A 22 0.23 2.66 -4.38
N ILE A 23 0.29 2.52 -3.06
CA ILE A 23 0.10 3.65 -2.13
C ILE A 23 1.23 4.69 -2.30
N SER A 24 2.48 4.24 -2.44
CA SER A 24 3.63 5.11 -2.72
C SER A 24 3.42 5.97 -3.97
N ALA A 25 3.00 5.35 -5.08
CA ALA A 25 2.71 6.07 -6.32
C ALA A 25 1.54 7.06 -6.15
N HIS A 26 0.51 6.68 -5.41
CA HIS A 26 -0.63 7.56 -5.13
C HIS A 26 -0.23 8.78 -4.29
N ILE A 27 0.61 8.60 -3.26
CA ILE A 27 1.14 9.70 -2.46
C ILE A 27 1.89 10.67 -3.36
N PHE A 28 2.82 10.18 -4.19
CA PHE A 28 3.56 11.03 -5.12
C PHE A 28 2.63 11.77 -6.11
N SER A 29 1.61 11.08 -6.64
CA SER A 29 0.65 11.68 -7.56
C SER A 29 -0.21 12.78 -6.95
N VAL A 30 -0.50 12.72 -5.64
CA VAL A 30 -1.39 13.68 -4.96
C VAL A 30 -0.60 14.79 -4.27
N THR A 31 0.57 14.48 -3.70
CA THR A 31 1.33 15.42 -2.87
C THR A 31 2.63 15.89 -3.52
N GLY A 32 3.08 15.27 -4.61
CA GLY A 32 4.40 15.49 -5.20
C GLY A 32 5.56 14.91 -4.39
N VAL A 33 5.31 14.40 -3.18
CA VAL A 33 6.36 13.88 -2.29
C VAL A 33 6.61 12.41 -2.54
N ARG A 34 7.89 12.05 -2.78
CA ARG A 34 8.29 10.66 -2.93
C ARG A 34 8.37 9.96 -1.59
N ARG A 35 7.65 8.84 -1.45
CA ARG A 35 7.75 7.90 -0.32
C ARG A 35 7.99 6.51 -0.87
N THR A 36 8.93 5.77 -0.31
CA THR A 36 9.23 4.40 -0.73
C THR A 36 8.17 3.42 -0.22
N ALA A 37 8.04 2.28 -0.89
CA ALA A 37 7.13 1.22 -0.44
C ALA A 37 7.48 0.69 0.96
N LYS A 38 8.76 0.74 1.37
CA LYS A 38 9.21 0.38 2.73
C LYS A 38 8.72 1.40 3.77
N GLN A 39 8.90 2.69 3.50
CA GLN A 39 8.41 3.76 4.37
C GLN A 39 6.89 3.69 4.58
N VAL A 40 6.14 3.46 3.49
CA VAL A 40 4.69 3.26 3.55
C VAL A 40 4.34 2.04 4.41
N GLY A 41 5.05 0.92 4.24
CA GLY A 41 4.82 -0.28 5.03
C GLY A 41 5.04 -0.09 6.52
N SER A 42 6.17 0.50 6.91
CA SER A 42 6.51 0.81 8.30
C SER A 42 5.48 1.74 8.94
N ARG A 43 5.06 2.81 8.23
CA ARG A 43 4.05 3.73 8.77
C ARG A 43 2.70 3.06 8.98
N LEU A 44 2.28 2.18 8.07
CA LEU A 44 1.04 1.41 8.20
C LEU A 44 1.08 0.42 9.37
N GLN A 45 2.25 -0.10 9.73
CA GLN A 45 2.42 -0.94 10.93
C GLN A 45 2.28 -0.10 12.20
N GLN A 46 3.00 1.03 12.27
CA GLN A 46 2.89 1.96 13.41
C GLN A 46 1.45 2.40 13.68
N MET A 47 0.68 2.73 12.64
CA MET A 47 -0.73 3.13 12.77
C MET A 47 -1.68 1.98 13.18
N ARG A 48 -1.22 0.72 13.14
CA ARG A 48 -2.00 -0.43 13.62
C ARG A 48 -1.69 -0.74 15.08
N ASP A 49 -0.45 -0.50 15.49
CA ASP A 49 0.04 -0.78 16.84
C ASP A 49 -0.17 0.41 17.80
N THR A 50 -0.83 1.48 17.33
CA THR A 50 -1.34 2.63 18.10
C THR A 50 -2.83 2.52 18.26
#